data_AF-A0A5Q4DEC0-F1
#
_entry.id   AF-A0A5Q4DEC0-F1
#
_cell.length_a   1.000
_cell.length_b   1.000
_cell.length_c   1.000
_cell.angle_alpha   90.00
_cell.angle_beta   90.00
_cell.angle_gamma   90.00
#
_symmetry.space_group_name_H-M   'P 1'
#
loop_
_entity.id
_entity.type
_entity.pdbx_description
1 polymer ?
#
loop_
_entity_poly.entity_id
_entity_poly.type
_entity_poly.pdbx_seq_one_letter_code
_entity_poly.pdbx_strand_id
1 'polypeptide(L)'
;MTDPAPVILFAYNRPEHTARALDALAANDLAAASSLTVFCDGPAAPEDRDLVEAVRAVAREKARGFREVRVVERDRNLGLARSIITGVDETLAHHEAVIVVEDDLVTSPHFLQFMNAGLRRYRDDDRVISVCGYRFPVEGALPDSYFLPGAFCWGWGTWRWEWALFEHDQHRAFAEILRRNLVYEFDFQGSDPLTKIFQRSLFPQENVDSWALRWMATACIHGKLALYPGETLVFNGGFDGTGRHAKFNDRFESPMAQRPMEVEEIPVKPSPVAVPKCVNLFRRWHVKEGGTRPVRAYFALARYLPQSVQKAIYTALVRRGIEKRAARKAPDASGAELARLVGRSTDEWTDRP
;
A
#
# COMPACT_ATOMS: atom_id res chain seq x y z
N MET A 1 4.33 -4.92 -24.24
CA MET A 1 3.52 -6.06 -23.76
C MET A 1 2.34 -6.27 -24.70
N THR A 2 2.23 -7.46 -25.30
CA THR A 2 1.13 -7.84 -26.22
C THR A 2 -0.04 -8.49 -25.49
N ASP A 3 0.23 -9.26 -24.43
CA ASP A 3 -0.77 -9.91 -23.59
C ASP A 3 -1.10 -9.10 -22.32
N PRO A 4 -2.28 -9.30 -21.72
CA PRO A 4 -2.57 -8.83 -20.36
C PRO A 4 -1.54 -9.35 -19.36
N ALA A 5 -1.23 -8.52 -18.36
CA ALA A 5 -0.39 -8.94 -17.23
C ALA A 5 -1.07 -10.08 -16.44
N PRO A 6 -0.30 -11.04 -15.92
CA PRO A 6 -0.83 -12.06 -15.01
C PRO A 6 -1.48 -11.40 -13.78
N VAL A 7 -2.64 -11.94 -13.39
CA VAL A 7 -3.34 -11.55 -12.17
C VAL A 7 -3.00 -12.56 -11.08
N ILE A 8 -2.66 -12.07 -9.89
CA ILE A 8 -2.49 -12.90 -8.71
C ILE A 8 -3.44 -12.46 -7.60
N LEU A 9 -4.09 -13.44 -6.97
CA LEU A 9 -4.99 -13.26 -5.83
C LEU A 9 -4.39 -13.93 -4.59
N PHE A 10 -4.31 -13.20 -3.47
CA PHE A 10 -3.89 -13.76 -2.19
C PHE A 10 -5.09 -13.98 -1.27
N ALA A 11 -5.26 -15.22 -0.78
CA ALA A 11 -6.36 -15.63 0.07
C ALA A 11 -5.88 -16.46 1.28
N TYR A 12 -6.61 -16.39 2.39
CA TYR A 12 -6.27 -17.13 3.61
C TYR A 12 -7.45 -17.90 4.23
N ASN A 13 -8.22 -17.25 5.11
CA ASN A 13 -9.26 -17.91 5.93
C ASN A 13 -10.63 -17.20 5.85
N ARG A 14 -10.87 -16.44 4.77
CA ARG A 14 -12.12 -15.70 4.53
C ARG A 14 -12.82 -16.22 3.26
N PRO A 15 -13.56 -17.34 3.33
CA PRO A 15 -14.13 -17.98 2.15
C PRO A 15 -15.14 -17.11 1.40
N GLU A 16 -15.98 -16.36 2.10
CA GLU A 16 -16.97 -15.46 1.47
C GLU A 16 -16.31 -14.28 0.75
N HIS A 17 -15.30 -13.68 1.35
CA HIS A 17 -14.50 -12.62 0.72
C HIS A 17 -13.78 -13.15 -0.52
N THR A 18 -13.12 -14.30 -0.39
CA THR A 18 -12.44 -14.98 -1.51
C THR A 18 -13.42 -15.26 -2.66
N ALA A 19 -14.63 -15.76 -2.37
CA ALA A 19 -15.65 -16.02 -3.38
C ALA A 19 -16.05 -14.73 -4.12
N ARG A 20 -16.30 -13.64 -3.38
CA ARG A 20 -16.66 -12.34 -3.96
C ARG A 20 -15.54 -11.75 -4.80
N ALA A 21 -14.29 -11.85 -4.35
CA ALA A 21 -13.13 -11.38 -5.11
C ALA A 21 -12.98 -12.14 -6.43
N LEU A 22 -13.12 -13.48 -6.40
CA LEU A 22 -13.07 -14.32 -7.60
C LEU A 22 -14.22 -14.03 -8.56
N ASP A 23 -15.45 -13.91 -8.06
CA ASP A 23 -16.61 -13.60 -8.89
C ASP A 23 -16.45 -12.22 -9.57
N ALA A 24 -15.96 -11.22 -8.82
CA ALA A 24 -15.71 -9.88 -9.35
C ALA A 24 -14.59 -9.85 -10.40
N LEU A 25 -13.49 -10.59 -10.15
CA LEU A 25 -12.40 -10.70 -11.11
C LEU A 25 -12.85 -11.43 -12.38
N ALA A 26 -13.64 -12.50 -12.27
CA ALA A 26 -14.18 -13.23 -13.42
C ALA A 26 -15.14 -12.39 -14.26
N ALA A 27 -15.80 -11.40 -13.66
CA ALA A 27 -16.70 -10.46 -14.34
C ALA A 27 -15.96 -9.31 -15.05
N ASN A 28 -14.62 -9.25 -15.03
CA ASN A 28 -13.87 -8.21 -15.73
C ASN A 28 -13.81 -8.44 -17.25
N ASP A 29 -13.80 -7.34 -18.01
CA ASP A 29 -13.78 -7.36 -19.48
C ASP A 29 -12.56 -8.11 -20.07
N LEU A 30 -11.44 -8.11 -19.35
CA LEU A 30 -10.20 -8.80 -19.77
C LEU A 30 -9.95 -10.13 -19.03
N ALA A 31 -10.91 -10.64 -18.25
CA ALA A 31 -10.72 -11.88 -17.49
C ALA A 31 -10.36 -13.05 -18.41
N ALA A 32 -11.15 -13.28 -19.47
CA ALA A 32 -10.95 -14.38 -20.42
C ALA A 32 -9.62 -14.33 -21.19
N ALA A 33 -8.96 -13.16 -21.24
CA ALA A 33 -7.65 -12.97 -21.87
C ALA A 33 -6.49 -13.01 -20.86
N SER A 34 -6.77 -12.97 -19.56
CA SER A 34 -5.78 -12.90 -18.49
C SER A 34 -5.51 -14.29 -17.91
N SER A 35 -4.33 -14.51 -17.37
CA SER A 35 -4.07 -15.64 -16.46
C SER A 35 -4.33 -15.23 -15.01
N LEU A 36 -4.80 -16.17 -14.20
CA LEU A 36 -5.03 -15.99 -12.77
C LEU A 36 -4.26 -17.04 -11.97
N THR A 37 -3.46 -16.60 -11.00
CA THR A 37 -2.92 -17.48 -9.95
C THR A 37 -3.50 -17.12 -8.59
N VAL A 38 -4.15 -18.06 -7.92
CA VAL A 38 -4.68 -17.89 -6.57
C VAL A 38 -3.74 -18.54 -5.58
N PHE A 39 -3.12 -17.75 -4.71
CA PHE A 39 -2.30 -18.23 -3.61
C PHE A 39 -3.16 -18.37 -2.36
N CYS A 40 -3.33 -19.60 -1.89
CA CYS A 40 -4.00 -19.93 -0.64
C CYS A 40 -2.94 -20.32 0.40
N ASP A 41 -2.76 -19.50 1.44
CA ASP A 41 -1.85 -19.81 2.54
C ASP A 41 -2.37 -21.00 3.38
N GLY A 42 -1.46 -21.66 4.11
CA GLY A 42 -1.82 -22.72 5.05
C GLY A 42 -2.33 -22.17 6.39
N PRO A 43 -2.91 -23.01 7.26
CA PRO A 43 -3.41 -22.60 8.58
C PRO A 43 -2.28 -22.10 9.49
N ALA A 44 -2.49 -20.96 10.15
CA ALA A 44 -1.56 -20.41 11.14
C ALA A 44 -1.68 -21.12 12.50
N ALA A 45 -2.91 -21.55 12.83
CA ALA A 45 -3.22 -22.34 14.00
C ALA A 45 -4.17 -23.51 13.65
N PRO A 46 -4.28 -24.56 14.47
CA PRO A 46 -5.19 -25.69 14.22
C PRO A 46 -6.65 -25.27 13.96
N GLU A 47 -7.10 -24.19 14.58
CA GLU A 47 -8.48 -23.68 14.49
C GLU A 47 -8.77 -23.02 13.13
N ASP A 48 -7.74 -22.60 12.38
CA ASP A 48 -7.90 -22.01 11.05
C ASP A 48 -8.14 -23.06 9.95
N ARG A 49 -7.94 -24.35 10.24
CA ARG A 49 -7.94 -25.44 9.24
C ARG A 49 -9.21 -25.49 8.40
N ASP A 50 -10.36 -25.42 9.05
CA ASP A 50 -11.65 -25.56 8.37
C ASP A 50 -11.93 -24.36 7.44
N LEU A 51 -11.61 -23.14 7.90
CA LEU A 51 -11.76 -21.93 7.09
C LEU A 51 -10.77 -21.89 5.92
N VAL A 52 -9.53 -22.34 6.13
CA VAL A 52 -8.53 -22.44 5.06
C VAL A 52 -8.93 -23.48 4.02
N GLU A 53 -9.44 -24.65 4.43
CA GLU A 53 -9.93 -25.64 3.46
C GLU A 53 -11.17 -25.15 2.72
N ALA A 54 -12.07 -24.41 3.39
CA ALA A 54 -13.19 -23.75 2.74
C ALA A 54 -12.72 -22.74 1.68
N VAL A 55 -11.69 -21.93 1.97
CA VAL A 55 -11.07 -21.01 0.98
C VAL A 55 -10.48 -21.77 -0.19
N ARG A 56 -9.78 -22.89 0.04
CA ARG A 56 -9.23 -23.73 -1.04
C ARG A 56 -10.32 -24.33 -1.91
N ALA A 57 -11.39 -24.85 -1.30
CA ALA A 57 -12.54 -25.35 -2.03
C ALA A 57 -13.17 -24.25 -2.91
N VAL A 58 -13.38 -23.06 -2.35
CA VAL A 58 -13.86 -21.87 -3.08
C VAL A 58 -12.91 -21.52 -4.24
N ALA A 59 -11.60 -21.50 -4.02
CA ALA A 59 -10.63 -21.20 -5.07
C ALA A 59 -10.67 -22.22 -6.21
N ARG A 60 -10.72 -23.53 -5.91
CA ARG A 60 -10.83 -24.60 -6.92
C ARG A 60 -12.14 -24.53 -7.71
N GLU A 61 -13.21 -24.11 -7.06
CA GLU A 61 -14.54 -24.00 -7.68
C GLU A 61 -14.66 -22.74 -8.55
N LYS A 62 -14.37 -21.57 -7.98
CA LYS A 62 -14.70 -20.25 -8.53
C LYS A 62 -13.59 -19.58 -9.35
N ALA A 63 -12.33 -20.02 -9.26
CA ALA A 63 -11.28 -19.53 -10.16
C ALA A 63 -11.51 -20.07 -11.59
N ARG A 64 -12.40 -19.42 -12.33
CA ARG A 64 -12.89 -19.79 -13.66
C ARG A 64 -13.04 -18.51 -14.51
N GLY A 65 -13.20 -18.66 -15.82
CA GLY A 65 -13.42 -17.50 -16.71
C GLY A 65 -12.13 -16.77 -17.12
N PHE A 66 -10.96 -17.34 -16.79
CA PHE A 66 -9.65 -16.84 -17.21
C PHE A 66 -9.06 -17.72 -18.31
N ARG A 67 -8.10 -17.18 -19.07
CA ARG A 67 -7.35 -17.93 -20.09
C ARG A 67 -6.64 -19.13 -19.48
N GLU A 68 -6.05 -18.93 -18.32
CA GLU A 68 -5.34 -19.93 -17.55
C GLU A 68 -5.58 -19.67 -16.06
N VAL A 69 -5.79 -20.74 -15.30
CA VAL A 69 -5.97 -20.69 -13.86
C VAL A 69 -5.01 -21.64 -13.17
N ARG A 70 -4.34 -21.14 -12.14
CA ARG A 70 -3.55 -21.93 -11.20
C ARG A 70 -3.99 -21.64 -9.77
N VAL A 71 -4.21 -22.68 -8.98
CA VAL A 71 -4.41 -22.56 -7.53
C VAL A 71 -3.19 -23.14 -6.84
N VAL A 72 -2.55 -22.33 -5.99
CA VAL A 72 -1.36 -22.69 -5.22
C VAL A 72 -1.73 -22.78 -3.76
N GLU A 73 -1.73 -23.99 -3.22
CA GLU A 73 -2.06 -24.26 -1.83
C GLU A 73 -0.79 -24.51 -1.03
N ARG A 74 -0.55 -23.70 0.00
CA ARG A 74 0.64 -23.83 0.84
C ARG A 74 0.35 -24.63 2.09
N ASP A 75 1.28 -25.50 2.48
CA ASP A 75 1.14 -26.32 3.70
C ASP A 75 1.14 -25.48 4.99
N ARG A 76 1.80 -24.32 4.97
CA ARG A 76 1.99 -23.45 6.14
C ARG A 76 1.54 -22.03 5.84
N ASN A 77 1.12 -21.31 6.88
CA ASN A 77 0.92 -19.88 6.80
C ASN A 77 2.27 -19.17 6.65
N LEU A 78 2.44 -18.38 5.59
CA LEU A 78 3.62 -17.53 5.41
C LEU A 78 3.45 -16.16 6.08
N GLY A 79 2.20 -15.77 6.32
CA GLY A 79 1.82 -14.42 6.72
C GLY A 79 1.70 -13.50 5.51
N LEU A 80 0.87 -12.45 5.63
CA LEU A 80 0.49 -11.58 4.51
C LEU A 80 1.69 -11.01 3.75
N ALA A 81 2.64 -10.40 4.45
CA ALA A 81 3.79 -9.75 3.84
C ALA A 81 4.64 -10.74 3.04
N ARG A 82 4.98 -11.89 3.63
CA ARG A 82 5.80 -12.91 2.96
C ARG A 82 5.06 -13.57 1.81
N SER A 83 3.76 -13.82 1.98
CA SER A 83 2.91 -14.40 0.93
C SER A 83 2.91 -13.50 -0.31
N ILE A 84 2.66 -12.19 -0.13
CA ILE A 84 2.65 -11.21 -1.22
C ILE A 84 4.02 -11.10 -1.88
N ILE A 85 5.09 -10.89 -1.11
CA ILE A 85 6.44 -10.74 -1.65
C ILE A 85 6.83 -11.97 -2.48
N THR A 86 6.63 -13.17 -1.93
CA THR A 86 7.01 -14.42 -2.61
C THR A 86 6.18 -14.62 -3.88
N GLY A 87 4.86 -14.41 -3.84
CA GLY A 87 4.01 -14.59 -5.03
C GLY A 87 4.30 -13.57 -6.13
N VAL A 88 4.63 -12.33 -5.77
CA VAL A 88 5.06 -11.29 -6.72
C VAL A 88 6.43 -11.65 -7.32
N ASP A 89 7.41 -12.06 -6.50
CA ASP A 89 8.74 -12.49 -6.96
C ASP A 89 8.64 -13.69 -7.92
N GLU A 90 7.87 -14.72 -7.56
CA GLU A 90 7.64 -15.91 -8.39
C GLU A 90 7.01 -15.55 -9.74
N THR A 91 6.05 -14.61 -9.75
CA THR A 91 5.37 -14.19 -10.98
C THR A 91 6.31 -13.35 -11.85
N LEU A 92 6.99 -12.36 -11.28
CA LEU A 92 7.88 -11.47 -12.02
C LEU A 92 9.18 -12.16 -12.45
N ALA A 93 9.51 -13.35 -11.93
CA ALA A 93 10.60 -14.17 -12.49
C ALA A 93 10.37 -14.52 -13.97
N HIS A 94 9.09 -14.64 -14.38
CA HIS A 94 8.72 -15.09 -15.73
C HIS A 94 7.90 -14.06 -16.53
N HIS A 95 7.46 -12.97 -15.90
CA HIS A 95 6.61 -11.95 -16.52
C HIS A 95 7.18 -10.54 -16.34
N GLU A 96 6.93 -9.65 -17.30
CA GLU A 96 7.39 -8.26 -17.22
C GLU A 96 6.63 -7.42 -16.19
N ALA A 97 5.37 -7.76 -15.94
CA ALA A 97 4.49 -7.05 -15.02
C ALA A 97 3.52 -8.02 -14.35
N VAL A 98 2.86 -7.56 -13.28
CA VAL A 98 1.87 -8.32 -12.52
C VAL A 98 0.76 -7.40 -12.04
N ILE A 99 -0.45 -7.93 -11.91
CA ILE A 99 -1.59 -7.31 -11.22
C ILE A 99 -1.88 -8.12 -9.96
N VAL A 100 -1.95 -7.46 -8.81
CA VAL A 100 -2.07 -8.05 -7.48
C VAL A 100 -3.37 -7.63 -6.83
N VAL A 101 -4.11 -8.61 -6.32
CA VAL A 101 -5.40 -8.46 -5.65
C VAL A 101 -5.39 -9.29 -4.35
N GLU A 102 -6.07 -8.79 -3.31
CA GLU A 102 -6.27 -9.49 -2.03
C GLU A 102 -7.71 -10.00 -1.95
N ASP A 103 -7.98 -11.01 -1.11
CA ASP A 103 -9.28 -11.65 -0.97
C ASP A 103 -10.40 -10.70 -0.53
N ASP A 104 -10.08 -9.59 0.12
CA ASP A 104 -11.05 -8.59 0.56
C ASP A 104 -11.32 -7.46 -0.46
N LEU A 105 -10.83 -7.60 -1.68
CA LEU A 105 -11.10 -6.64 -2.76
C LEU A 105 -12.16 -7.15 -3.73
N VAL A 106 -13.17 -6.31 -3.97
CA VAL A 106 -14.16 -6.49 -5.04
C VAL A 106 -13.84 -5.49 -6.15
N THR A 107 -13.56 -5.99 -7.35
CA THR A 107 -13.19 -5.17 -8.51
C THR A 107 -14.40 -4.72 -9.33
N SER A 108 -14.36 -3.51 -9.88
CA SER A 108 -15.22 -3.09 -10.99
C SER A 108 -14.93 -3.95 -12.24
N PRO A 109 -15.92 -4.20 -13.13
CA PRO A 109 -15.70 -4.92 -14.40
C PRO A 109 -14.61 -4.31 -15.30
N HIS A 110 -14.31 -3.02 -15.11
CA HIS A 110 -13.31 -2.30 -15.90
C HIS A 110 -11.92 -2.23 -15.24
N PHE A 111 -11.73 -2.88 -14.09
CA PHE A 111 -10.47 -2.86 -13.35
C PHE A 111 -9.30 -3.37 -14.20
N LEU A 112 -9.41 -4.57 -14.77
CA LEU A 112 -8.31 -5.16 -15.56
C LEU A 112 -8.00 -4.32 -16.81
N GLN A 113 -8.99 -3.66 -17.41
CA GLN A 113 -8.78 -2.76 -18.53
C GLN A 113 -7.89 -1.58 -18.15
N PHE A 114 -8.22 -0.89 -17.05
CA PHE A 114 -7.43 0.22 -16.54
C PHE A 114 -6.01 -0.20 -16.17
N MET A 115 -5.87 -1.30 -15.41
CA MET A 115 -4.58 -1.81 -14.96
C MET A 115 -3.66 -2.11 -16.15
N ASN A 116 -4.17 -2.83 -17.14
CA ASN A 116 -3.40 -3.17 -18.33
C ASN A 116 -3.10 -1.97 -19.23
N ALA A 117 -4.02 -1.00 -19.33
CA ALA A 117 -3.77 0.24 -20.07
C ALA A 117 -2.65 1.05 -19.42
N GLY A 118 -2.65 1.20 -18.09
CA GLY A 118 -1.58 1.84 -17.32
C GLY A 118 -0.24 1.13 -17.46
N LEU A 119 -0.23 -0.20 -17.26
CA LEU A 119 0.99 -1.02 -17.35
C LEU A 119 1.62 -0.99 -18.74
N ARG A 120 0.81 -0.94 -19.81
CA ARG A 120 1.30 -0.80 -21.18
C ARG A 120 1.81 0.61 -21.46
N ARG A 121 1.05 1.64 -21.09
CA ARG A 121 1.35 3.03 -21.42
C ARG A 121 2.65 3.51 -20.77
N TYR A 122 2.83 3.20 -19.49
CA TYR A 122 3.94 3.72 -18.69
C TYR A 122 5.06 2.69 -18.49
N ARG A 123 5.11 1.65 -19.33
CA ARG A 123 6.11 0.57 -19.24
C ARG A 123 7.54 1.11 -19.19
N ASP A 124 7.86 2.04 -20.07
CA ASP A 124 9.23 2.53 -20.26
C ASP A 124 9.48 3.87 -19.55
N ASP A 125 8.55 4.32 -18.71
CA ASP A 125 8.68 5.57 -17.95
C ASP A 125 9.19 5.28 -16.52
N ASP A 126 10.49 5.49 -16.32
CA ASP A 126 11.18 5.22 -15.05
C ASP A 126 10.73 6.12 -13.89
N ARG A 127 9.77 7.03 -14.08
CA ARG A 127 9.18 7.81 -13.00
C ARG A 127 7.95 7.11 -12.40
N VAL A 128 7.41 6.09 -13.05
CA VAL A 128 6.20 5.36 -12.61
C VAL A 128 6.57 4.01 -12.02
N ILE A 129 6.18 3.77 -10.77
CA ILE A 129 6.49 2.50 -10.07
C ILE A 129 5.29 1.54 -10.01
N SER A 130 4.06 2.06 -10.08
CA SER A 130 2.85 1.27 -9.89
C SER A 130 1.64 1.88 -10.58
N VAL A 131 0.70 1.02 -10.96
CA VAL A 131 -0.69 1.39 -11.25
C VAL A 131 -1.52 0.93 -10.05
N CYS A 132 -2.50 1.72 -9.62
CA CYS A 132 -3.38 1.43 -8.49
C CYS A 132 -4.83 1.48 -8.98
N GLY A 133 -5.69 0.57 -8.51
CA GLY A 133 -7.11 0.53 -8.84
C GLY A 133 -7.98 1.31 -7.85
N TYR A 134 -7.41 1.77 -6.74
CA TYR A 134 -8.14 2.52 -5.73
C TYR A 134 -8.10 4.02 -5.97
N ARG A 135 -9.14 4.73 -5.53
CA ARG A 135 -9.17 6.19 -5.43
C ARG A 135 -9.61 6.60 -4.03
N PHE A 136 -8.86 7.50 -3.41
CA PHE A 136 -9.23 8.09 -2.13
C PHE A 136 -10.60 8.81 -2.20
N PRO A 137 -11.39 8.81 -1.11
CA PRO A 137 -12.72 9.41 -1.03
C PRO A 137 -12.66 10.94 -0.91
N VAL A 138 -12.01 11.58 -1.87
CA VAL A 138 -11.97 13.03 -1.98
C VAL A 138 -13.25 13.55 -2.63
N GLU A 139 -13.65 14.75 -2.21
CA GLU A 139 -14.82 15.46 -2.74
C GLU A 139 -14.57 15.98 -4.17
N GLY A 140 -15.60 15.91 -5.01
CA GLY A 140 -15.63 16.44 -6.37
C GLY A 140 -14.84 15.62 -7.39
N ALA A 141 -15.06 15.93 -8.67
CA ALA A 141 -14.48 15.19 -9.79
C ALA A 141 -12.94 15.24 -9.82
N LEU A 142 -12.37 14.19 -10.39
CA LEU A 142 -10.96 14.06 -10.78
C LEU A 142 -10.90 13.63 -12.25
N PRO A 143 -9.77 13.86 -12.95
CA PRO A 143 -9.56 13.28 -14.27
C PRO A 143 -9.60 11.74 -14.21
N ASP A 144 -9.92 11.09 -15.32
CA ASP A 144 -10.03 9.62 -15.44
C ASP A 144 -8.76 8.88 -14.99
N SER A 145 -7.59 9.51 -15.14
CA SER A 145 -6.36 9.06 -14.54
C SER A 145 -5.47 10.23 -14.09
N TYR A 146 -4.69 10.01 -13.03
CA TYR A 146 -3.76 11.00 -12.50
C TYR A 146 -2.64 10.35 -11.67
N PHE A 147 -1.56 11.09 -11.44
CA PHE A 147 -0.44 10.61 -10.64
C PHE A 147 -0.46 11.17 -9.21
N LEU A 148 -0.18 10.31 -8.24
CA LEU A 148 0.16 10.68 -6.87
C LEU A 148 1.56 10.16 -6.50
N PRO A 149 2.27 10.82 -5.57
CA PRO A 149 3.48 10.26 -4.98
C PRO A 149 3.17 9.05 -4.12
N GLY A 150 4.10 8.09 -4.09
CA GLY A 150 3.95 6.84 -3.35
C GLY A 150 3.29 5.73 -4.18
N ALA A 151 3.03 4.59 -3.54
CA ALA A 151 2.51 3.38 -4.19
C ALA A 151 1.50 2.68 -3.28
N PHE A 152 0.28 3.23 -3.18
CA PHE A 152 -0.81 2.56 -2.47
C PHE A 152 -1.20 1.26 -3.18
N CYS A 153 -1.67 0.29 -2.40
CA CYS A 153 -1.61 -1.13 -2.78
C CYS A 153 -2.97 -1.83 -2.89
N TRP A 154 -4.08 -1.11 -3.08
CA TRP A 154 -5.40 -1.75 -3.24
C TRP A 154 -5.71 -1.99 -4.71
N GLY A 155 -5.58 -3.25 -5.12
CA GLY A 155 -5.68 -3.68 -6.51
C GLY A 155 -4.61 -2.97 -7.34
N TRP A 156 -3.37 -3.43 -7.30
CA TRP A 156 -2.23 -2.69 -7.84
C TRP A 156 -1.46 -3.54 -8.84
N GLY A 157 -0.62 -2.90 -9.64
CA GLY A 157 0.23 -3.59 -10.59
C GLY A 157 1.54 -2.86 -10.75
N THR A 158 2.60 -3.62 -11.02
CA THR A 158 3.95 -3.11 -11.17
C THR A 158 4.71 -3.90 -12.22
N TRP A 159 5.88 -3.42 -12.58
CA TRP A 159 6.81 -4.07 -13.50
C TRP A 159 7.95 -4.72 -12.74
N ARG A 160 8.57 -5.73 -13.35
CA ARG A 160 9.71 -6.45 -12.80
C ARG A 160 10.87 -5.53 -12.40
N TRP A 161 11.20 -4.54 -13.24
CA TRP A 161 12.30 -3.61 -12.96
C TRP A 161 11.97 -2.60 -11.86
N GLU A 162 10.69 -2.23 -11.71
CA GLU A 162 10.24 -1.37 -10.62
C GLU A 162 10.18 -2.14 -9.30
N TRP A 163 9.68 -3.38 -9.33
CA TRP A 163 9.65 -4.27 -8.16
C TRP A 163 11.06 -4.62 -7.67
N ALA A 164 12.05 -4.72 -8.56
CA ALA A 164 13.45 -4.93 -8.19
C ALA A 164 14.04 -3.82 -7.30
N LEU A 165 13.38 -2.67 -7.18
CA LEU A 165 13.76 -1.60 -6.25
C LEU A 165 13.28 -1.86 -4.82
N PHE A 166 12.38 -2.81 -4.60
CA PHE A 166 11.74 -3.05 -3.31
C PHE A 166 12.78 -3.34 -2.21
N GLU A 167 12.83 -2.47 -1.20
CA GLU A 167 13.67 -2.68 -0.03
C GLU A 167 12.97 -3.62 0.95
N HIS A 168 13.46 -4.86 1.04
CA HIS A 168 12.92 -5.89 1.92
C HIS A 168 13.20 -5.60 3.41
N ASP A 169 14.31 -4.90 3.71
CA ASP A 169 14.69 -4.56 5.07
C ASP A 169 14.03 -3.24 5.50
N GLN A 170 13.00 -3.36 6.35
CA GLN A 170 12.29 -2.21 6.89
C GLN A 170 13.19 -1.23 7.66
N HIS A 171 14.27 -1.70 8.30
CA HIS A 171 15.19 -0.83 9.04
C HIS A 171 16.00 0.01 8.07
N ARG A 172 16.48 -0.58 6.98
CA ARG A 172 17.19 0.16 5.91
C ARG A 172 16.29 1.17 5.23
N ALA A 173 15.08 0.77 4.83
CA ALA A 173 14.11 1.68 4.21
C ALA A 173 13.81 2.87 5.13
N PHE A 174 13.55 2.62 6.42
CA PHE A 174 13.30 3.69 7.39
C PHE A 174 14.52 4.59 7.60
N ALA A 175 15.73 4.00 7.72
CA ALA A 175 16.99 4.75 7.82
C ALA A 175 17.14 5.72 6.64
N GLU A 176 16.85 5.24 5.44
CA GLU A 176 17.07 5.99 4.21
C GLU A 176 16.12 7.19 4.09
N ILE A 177 14.85 7.03 4.50
CA ILE A 177 13.90 8.15 4.62
C ILE A 177 14.45 9.25 5.54
N LEU A 178 15.00 8.86 6.69
CA LEU A 178 15.59 9.81 7.63
C LEU A 178 16.90 10.41 7.10
N ARG A 179 17.79 9.61 6.53
CA ARG A 179 19.09 10.06 6.02
C ARG A 179 18.92 11.07 4.89
N ARG A 180 17.98 10.84 3.99
CA ARG A 180 17.70 11.70 2.83
C ARG A 180 16.73 12.84 3.12
N ASN A 181 16.28 12.98 4.37
CA ASN A 181 15.36 14.02 4.80
C ASN A 181 14.03 14.03 4.02
N LEU A 182 13.47 12.82 3.80
CA LEU A 182 12.26 12.57 3.01
C LEU A 182 10.98 12.45 3.85
N VAL A 183 11.05 12.71 5.16
CA VAL A 183 9.92 12.56 6.09
C VAL A 183 8.67 13.31 5.62
N TYR A 184 8.82 14.54 5.12
CA TYR A 184 7.68 15.33 4.66
C TYR A 184 7.03 14.75 3.39
N GLU A 185 7.84 14.29 2.45
CA GLU A 185 7.39 13.64 1.22
C GLU A 185 6.72 12.29 1.51
N PHE A 186 7.35 11.47 2.36
CA PHE A 186 6.83 10.16 2.75
C PHE A 186 5.51 10.30 3.52
N ASP A 187 5.38 11.32 4.36
CA ASP A 187 4.13 11.62 5.08
C ASP A 187 3.11 12.40 4.23
N PHE A 188 3.21 12.29 2.90
CA PHE A 188 2.32 12.93 1.93
C PHE A 188 2.13 14.43 2.21
N GLN A 189 3.23 15.19 2.14
CA GLN A 189 3.27 16.61 2.52
C GLN A 189 2.90 16.86 4.00
N GLY A 190 3.30 15.90 4.85
CA GLY A 190 3.04 15.86 6.28
C GLY A 190 1.58 15.66 6.68
N SER A 191 0.70 15.30 5.74
CA SER A 191 -0.74 15.12 6.00
C SER A 191 -1.12 13.71 6.47
N ASP A 192 -0.32 12.70 6.14
CA ASP A 192 -0.53 11.30 6.52
C ASP A 192 0.66 10.80 7.35
N PRO A 193 0.50 10.39 8.61
CA PRO A 193 1.62 10.10 9.52
C PRO A 193 2.31 8.75 9.24
N LEU A 194 2.67 8.46 7.99
CA LEU A 194 3.28 7.20 7.54
C LEU A 194 4.60 6.91 8.25
N THR A 195 5.47 7.90 8.47
CA THR A 195 6.73 7.78 9.21
C THR A 195 6.49 7.27 10.64
N LYS A 196 5.42 7.75 11.30
CA LYS A 196 5.07 7.28 12.64
C LYS A 196 4.61 5.84 12.64
N ILE A 197 3.81 5.43 11.64
CA ILE A 197 3.35 4.04 11.49
C ILE A 197 4.54 3.14 11.15
N PHE A 198 5.42 3.58 10.26
CA PHE A 198 6.61 2.85 9.86
C PHE A 198 7.60 2.68 11.02
N GLN A 199 7.79 3.73 11.83
CA GLN A 199 8.57 3.61 13.07
C GLN A 199 8.00 2.54 14.01
N ARG A 200 6.67 2.41 14.10
CA ARG A 200 6.03 1.37 14.94
C ARG A 200 6.28 -0.04 14.40
N SER A 201 6.37 -0.23 13.08
CA SER A 201 6.64 -1.55 12.49
C SER A 201 8.05 -2.07 12.75
N LEU A 202 8.98 -1.20 13.14
CA LEU A 202 10.32 -1.61 13.58
C LEU A 202 10.34 -2.33 14.94
N PHE A 203 9.21 -2.38 15.63
CA PHE A 203 9.08 -2.98 16.95
C PHE A 203 8.18 -4.22 16.89
N PRO A 204 8.71 -5.45 17.06
CA PRO A 204 7.92 -6.68 16.98
C PRO A 204 6.69 -6.69 17.89
N GLN A 205 6.79 -6.11 19.09
CA GLN A 205 5.73 -5.98 20.07
C GLN A 205 4.55 -5.09 19.64
N GLU A 206 4.72 -4.25 18.61
CA GLU A 206 3.64 -3.43 18.06
C GLU A 206 2.80 -4.20 17.03
N ASN A 207 3.24 -5.41 16.61
CA ASN A 207 2.54 -6.30 15.69
C ASN A 207 2.05 -5.60 14.40
N VAL A 208 2.91 -4.73 13.84
CA VAL A 208 2.68 -4.05 12.56
C VAL A 208 3.56 -4.74 11.53
N ASP A 209 2.99 -5.67 10.76
CA ASP A 209 3.65 -6.28 9.61
C ASP A 209 3.00 -5.75 8.33
N SER A 210 3.63 -4.74 7.72
CA SER A 210 3.10 -4.08 6.53
C SER A 210 4.16 -3.99 5.45
N TRP A 211 4.08 -4.90 4.48
CA TRP A 211 4.87 -4.85 3.25
C TRP A 211 4.58 -3.57 2.45
N ALA A 212 3.34 -3.07 2.49
CA ALA A 212 2.93 -1.85 1.82
C ALA A 212 3.71 -0.60 2.31
N LEU A 213 4.04 -0.50 3.61
CA LEU A 213 4.88 0.59 4.12
C LEU A 213 6.28 0.58 3.48
N ARG A 214 6.87 -0.61 3.32
CA ARG A 214 8.17 -0.77 2.63
C ARG A 214 8.08 -0.40 1.16
N TRP A 215 6.97 -0.74 0.50
CA TRP A 215 6.75 -0.40 -0.91
C TRP A 215 6.54 1.11 -1.12
N MET A 216 5.73 1.75 -0.29
CA MET A 216 5.57 3.20 -0.30
C MET A 216 6.87 3.93 0.03
N ALA A 217 7.67 3.40 0.95
CA ALA A 217 8.98 3.96 1.27
C ALA A 217 9.95 3.83 0.09
N THR A 218 9.97 2.69 -0.58
CA THR A 218 10.73 2.46 -1.82
C THR A 218 10.34 3.52 -2.87
N ALA A 219 9.04 3.69 -3.14
CA ALA A 219 8.55 4.70 -4.07
C ALA A 219 9.03 6.12 -3.68
N CYS A 220 8.96 6.47 -2.40
CA CYS A 220 9.40 7.77 -1.90
C CYS A 220 10.92 7.97 -2.04
N ILE A 221 11.74 6.98 -1.67
CA ILE A 221 13.19 7.00 -1.77
C ILE A 221 13.62 7.21 -3.23
N HIS A 222 12.95 6.56 -4.17
CA HIS A 222 13.25 6.67 -5.60
C HIS A 222 12.53 7.84 -6.30
N GLY A 223 11.73 8.63 -5.58
CA GLY A 223 11.00 9.78 -6.14
C GLY A 223 9.93 9.38 -7.17
N LYS A 224 9.40 8.16 -7.06
CA LYS A 224 8.48 7.55 -8.02
C LYS A 224 7.03 7.96 -7.76
N LEU A 225 6.22 7.88 -8.81
CA LEU A 225 4.79 8.14 -8.80
C LEU A 225 4.01 6.85 -9.11
N ALA A 226 2.75 6.80 -8.67
CA ALA A 226 1.81 5.78 -9.09
C ALA A 226 0.62 6.39 -9.82
N LEU A 227 0.10 5.66 -10.81
CA LEU A 227 -1.09 6.02 -11.58
C LEU A 227 -2.34 5.59 -10.80
N TYR A 228 -3.32 6.49 -10.68
CA TYR A 228 -4.60 6.28 -9.99
C TYR A 228 -5.76 6.61 -10.94
N PRO A 229 -6.91 5.94 -10.79
CA PRO A 229 -8.12 6.25 -11.53
C PRO A 229 -8.88 7.44 -10.91
N GLY A 230 -9.68 8.09 -11.75
CA GLY A 230 -10.58 9.19 -11.37
C GLY A 230 -11.74 8.78 -10.46
N GLU A 231 -12.15 7.51 -10.54
CA GLU A 231 -13.15 6.82 -9.73
C GLU A 231 -12.56 5.49 -9.23
N THR A 232 -12.94 5.01 -8.04
CA THR A 232 -12.33 3.76 -7.54
C THR A 232 -12.79 2.56 -8.37
N LEU A 233 -11.85 1.71 -8.76
CA LEU A 233 -12.09 0.45 -9.48
C LEU A 233 -12.05 -0.77 -8.55
N VAL A 234 -11.80 -0.53 -7.26
CA VAL A 234 -11.88 -1.55 -6.22
C VAL A 234 -12.67 -1.03 -5.02
N PHE A 235 -13.41 -1.93 -4.40
CA PHE A 235 -14.01 -1.77 -3.08
C PHE A 235 -13.27 -2.72 -2.12
N ASN A 236 -12.88 -2.21 -0.95
CA ASN A 236 -12.25 -3.02 0.10
C ASN A 236 -13.32 -3.41 1.14
N GLY A 237 -13.70 -4.69 1.16
CA GLY A 237 -14.64 -5.27 2.11
C GLY A 237 -14.00 -5.75 3.42
N GLY A 238 -12.69 -5.57 3.59
CA GLY A 238 -11.93 -6.08 4.74
C GLY A 238 -12.15 -5.31 6.03
N PHE A 239 -12.84 -4.16 5.98
CA PHE A 239 -13.23 -3.36 7.15
C PHE A 239 -14.56 -3.80 7.78
N ASP A 240 -14.97 -5.05 7.60
CA ASP A 240 -16.16 -5.63 8.25
C ASP A 240 -15.89 -6.15 9.68
N GLY A 241 -14.63 -6.09 10.14
CA GLY A 241 -14.18 -6.55 11.45
C GLY A 241 -13.62 -7.98 11.47
N THR A 242 -13.57 -8.67 10.32
CA THR A 242 -13.01 -10.04 10.21
C THR A 242 -11.51 -10.06 9.93
N GLY A 243 -10.93 -8.97 9.42
CA GLY A 243 -9.51 -8.88 9.09
C GLY A 243 -8.60 -8.77 10.33
N ARG A 244 -7.40 -9.37 10.27
CA ARG A 244 -6.39 -9.38 11.37
C ARG A 244 -6.03 -8.00 11.92
N HIS A 245 -6.17 -6.94 11.12
CA HIS A 245 -5.89 -5.56 11.49
C HIS A 245 -7.10 -4.62 11.35
N ALA A 246 -8.30 -5.16 11.08
CA ALA A 246 -9.48 -4.37 10.78
C ALA A 246 -10.40 -4.23 12.00
N LYS A 247 -10.80 -2.98 12.27
CA LYS A 247 -12.03 -2.65 13.00
C LYS A 247 -13.02 -2.10 11.97
N PHE A 248 -14.32 -2.15 12.26
CA PHE A 248 -15.34 -1.57 11.39
C PHE A 248 -14.96 -0.13 11.00
N ASN A 249 -14.83 0.16 9.70
CA ASN A 249 -14.38 1.46 9.21
C ASN A 249 -14.79 1.73 7.76
N ASP A 250 -15.69 2.68 7.56
CA ASP A 250 -16.21 3.11 6.26
C ASP A 250 -15.42 4.26 5.63
N ARG A 251 -14.41 4.82 6.34
CA ARG A 251 -13.74 6.08 5.93
C ARG A 251 -13.05 5.99 4.58
N PHE A 252 -12.79 4.79 4.09
CA PHE A 252 -12.10 4.52 2.85
C PHE A 252 -13.04 4.16 1.69
N GLU A 253 -14.34 4.07 1.95
CA GLU A 253 -15.31 3.69 0.95
C GLU A 253 -15.54 4.80 -0.07
N SER A 254 -15.69 4.42 -1.32
CA SER A 254 -16.11 5.27 -2.42
C SER A 254 -16.99 4.46 -3.35
N PRO A 255 -18.02 5.07 -3.97
CA PRO A 255 -18.77 4.41 -5.03
C PRO A 255 -17.82 3.92 -6.12
N MET A 256 -17.93 2.64 -6.48
CA MET A 256 -17.12 2.06 -7.55
C MET A 256 -17.54 2.62 -8.90
N ALA A 257 -16.56 2.81 -9.78
CA ALA A 257 -16.79 3.29 -11.14
C ALA A 257 -17.74 2.35 -11.89
N GLN A 258 -18.77 2.94 -12.51
CA GLN A 258 -19.77 2.26 -13.35
C GLN A 258 -19.46 2.34 -14.85
N ARG A 259 -18.33 2.97 -15.20
CA ARG A 259 -17.85 3.16 -16.57
C ARG A 259 -16.34 2.87 -16.64
N PRO A 260 -15.78 2.59 -17.83
CA PRO A 260 -14.34 2.51 -18.00
C PRO A 260 -13.64 3.82 -17.63
N MET A 261 -12.48 3.70 -16.99
CA MET A 261 -11.56 4.81 -16.74
C MET A 261 -10.50 4.82 -17.83
N GLU A 262 -10.40 5.93 -18.56
CA GLU A 262 -9.43 6.03 -19.66
C GLU A 262 -8.02 6.36 -19.15
N VAL A 263 -7.03 5.67 -19.71
CA VAL A 263 -5.61 5.96 -19.49
C VAL A 263 -5.09 6.73 -20.69
N GLU A 264 -5.13 8.05 -20.59
CA GLU A 264 -4.55 8.98 -21.55
C GLU A 264 -3.06 9.22 -21.28
N GLU A 265 -2.34 9.74 -22.28
CA GLU A 265 -0.95 10.15 -22.11
C GLU A 265 -0.95 11.49 -21.38
N ILE A 266 -0.66 11.44 -20.09
CA ILE A 266 -0.61 12.63 -19.23
C ILE A 266 0.82 12.84 -18.74
N PRO A 267 1.23 14.09 -18.46
CA PRO A 267 2.56 14.34 -17.90
C PRO A 267 2.76 13.58 -16.58
N VAL A 268 3.84 12.80 -16.49
CA VAL A 268 4.21 12.06 -15.27
C VAL A 268 4.77 13.03 -14.22
N LYS A 269 3.84 13.68 -13.53
CA LYS A 269 4.10 14.61 -12.42
C LYS A 269 2.93 14.55 -11.43
N PRO A 270 3.14 14.90 -10.15
CA PRO A 270 2.06 14.92 -9.17
C PRO A 270 0.88 15.78 -9.63
N SER A 271 -0.33 15.24 -9.51
CA SER A 271 -1.55 15.92 -9.97
C SER A 271 -1.78 17.24 -9.21
N PRO A 272 -1.92 18.38 -9.92
CA PRO A 272 -2.16 19.67 -9.28
C PRO A 272 -3.54 19.76 -8.63
N VAL A 273 -4.46 18.84 -8.96
CA VAL A 273 -5.83 18.79 -8.41
C VAL A 273 -5.96 17.70 -7.35
N ALA A 274 -5.49 16.48 -7.63
CA ALA A 274 -5.70 15.36 -6.73
C ALA A 274 -4.82 15.43 -5.48
N VAL A 275 -3.58 15.91 -5.59
CA VAL A 275 -2.67 16.01 -4.43
C VAL A 275 -3.23 16.94 -3.35
N PRO A 276 -3.64 18.20 -3.63
CA PRO A 276 -4.21 19.05 -2.59
C PRO A 276 -5.49 18.48 -1.96
N LYS A 277 -6.34 17.80 -2.76
CA LYS A 277 -7.55 17.14 -2.26
C LYS A 277 -7.22 16.01 -1.27
N CYS A 278 -6.25 15.15 -1.61
CA CYS A 278 -5.78 14.07 -0.73
C CYS A 278 -5.12 14.62 0.53
N VAL A 279 -4.27 15.66 0.41
CA VAL A 279 -3.66 16.34 1.56
C VAL A 279 -4.73 16.86 2.53
N ASN A 280 -5.79 17.50 2.02
CA ASN A 280 -6.88 18.00 2.84
C ASN A 280 -7.68 16.87 3.50
N LEU A 281 -7.94 15.78 2.77
CA LEU A 281 -8.60 14.59 3.30
C LEU A 281 -7.81 13.98 4.47
N PHE A 282 -6.52 13.72 4.28
CA PHE A 282 -5.67 13.10 5.31
C PHE A 282 -5.51 14.00 6.54
N ARG A 283 -5.39 15.33 6.35
CA ARG A 283 -5.42 16.29 7.47
C ARG A 283 -6.71 16.20 8.28
N ARG A 284 -7.87 16.11 7.61
CA ARG A 284 -9.17 15.98 8.29
C ARG A 284 -9.24 14.69 9.11
N TRP A 285 -8.79 13.56 8.55
CA TRP A 285 -8.71 12.29 9.28
C TRP A 285 -7.79 12.38 10.48
N HIS A 286 -6.58 12.92 10.30
CA HIS A 286 -5.61 13.08 11.39
C HIS A 286 -6.14 13.92 12.55
N VAL A 287 -6.90 14.99 12.25
CA VAL A 287 -7.53 15.83 13.28
C VAL A 287 -8.63 15.09 14.02
N LYS A 288 -9.50 14.36 13.31
CA LYS A 288 -10.59 13.57 13.91
C LYS A 288 -10.05 12.46 14.82
N GLU A 289 -8.94 11.83 14.46
CA GLU A 289 -8.36 10.67 15.17
C GLU A 289 -7.42 11.05 16.32
N GLY A 290 -7.44 12.32 16.76
CA GLY A 290 -6.69 12.73 17.94
C GLY A 290 -5.19 12.87 17.71
N GLY A 291 -4.77 13.32 16.53
CA GLY A 291 -3.39 13.70 16.22
C GLY A 291 -2.76 14.57 17.32
N THR A 292 -1.45 14.45 17.57
CA THR A 292 -0.82 15.11 18.73
C THR A 292 -1.03 16.65 18.72
N ARG A 293 -1.12 17.28 19.91
CA ARG A 293 -1.30 18.75 20.02
C ARG A 293 -0.34 19.55 19.12
N PRO A 294 0.98 19.22 19.04
CA PRO A 294 1.91 19.91 18.15
C PRO A 294 1.56 19.76 16.66
N VAL A 295 1.16 18.57 16.22
CA VAL A 295 0.81 18.32 14.81
C VAL A 295 -0.49 19.04 14.41
N ARG A 296 -1.48 19.09 15.32
CA ARG A 296 -2.71 19.87 15.09
C ARG A 296 -2.43 21.38 14.98
N ALA A 297 -1.57 21.90 15.86
CA ALA A 297 -1.12 23.29 15.79
C ALA A 297 -0.36 23.58 14.48
N TYR A 298 0.51 22.65 14.06
CA TYR A 298 1.17 22.73 12.76
C TYR A 298 0.16 22.82 11.61
N PHE A 299 -0.86 21.96 11.55
CA PHE A 299 -1.84 22.02 10.46
C PHE A 299 -2.67 23.31 10.44
N ALA A 300 -2.93 23.93 11.59
CA ALA A 300 -3.60 25.22 11.65
C ALA A 300 -2.76 26.32 10.98
N LEU A 301 -1.44 26.31 11.20
CA LEU A 301 -0.50 27.32 10.71
C LEU A 301 0.02 27.04 9.30
N ALA A 302 0.19 25.78 8.94
CA ALA A 302 0.85 25.34 7.70
C ALA A 302 0.22 25.94 6.44
N ARG A 303 -1.10 26.19 6.45
CA ARG A 303 -1.83 26.79 5.33
C ARG A 303 -1.36 28.20 4.94
N TYR A 304 -0.66 28.90 5.84
CA TYR A 304 -0.15 30.26 5.63
C TYR A 304 1.36 30.31 5.34
N LEU A 305 2.03 29.15 5.30
CA LEU A 305 3.48 29.06 5.17
C LEU A 305 3.88 28.53 3.78
N PRO A 306 5.00 29.00 3.21
CA PRO A 306 5.60 28.38 2.03
C PRO A 306 5.88 26.90 2.26
N GLN A 307 5.80 26.08 1.21
CA GLN A 307 5.99 24.62 1.33
C GLN A 307 7.38 24.25 1.89
N SER A 308 8.42 25.01 1.57
CA SER A 308 9.77 24.82 2.13
C SER A 308 9.79 24.98 3.66
N VAL A 309 9.05 25.95 4.19
CA VAL A 309 8.92 26.20 5.63
C VAL A 309 8.05 25.11 6.28
N GLN A 310 6.95 24.71 5.62
CA GLN A 310 6.12 23.58 6.08
C GLN A 310 6.97 22.31 6.23
N LYS A 311 7.76 21.96 5.20
CA LYS A 311 8.67 20.81 5.20
C LYS A 311 9.65 20.87 6.37
N ALA A 312 10.31 22.01 6.58
CA ALA A 312 11.29 22.16 7.65
C ALA A 312 10.66 21.96 9.05
N ILE A 313 9.53 22.62 9.32
CA ILE A 313 8.84 22.52 10.62
C ILE A 313 8.33 21.10 10.86
N TYR A 314 7.63 20.51 9.89
CA TYR A 314 7.05 19.17 10.04
C TYR A 314 8.13 18.11 10.27
N THR A 315 9.19 18.15 9.46
CA THR A 315 10.32 17.21 9.59
C THR A 315 10.95 17.31 10.98
N ALA A 316 11.18 18.53 11.48
CA ALA A 316 11.74 18.72 12.82
C ALA A 316 10.81 18.18 13.92
N LEU A 317 9.50 18.39 13.80
CA LEU A 317 8.51 17.86 14.74
C LEU A 317 8.51 16.34 14.78
N VAL A 318 8.49 15.68 13.62
CA VAL A 318 8.49 14.22 13.51
C VAL A 318 9.80 13.63 14.03
N ARG A 319 10.96 14.17 13.61
CA ARG A 319 12.28 13.72 14.11
C ARG A 319 12.39 13.81 15.62
N ARG A 320 11.96 14.93 16.23
CA ARG A 320 11.92 15.06 17.69
C ARG A 320 11.02 14.01 18.35
N GLY A 321 9.92 13.64 17.70
CA GLY A 321 9.05 12.54 18.13
C GLY A 321 9.75 11.18 18.10
N ILE A 322 10.51 10.91 17.03
CA ILE A 322 11.30 9.69 16.87
C ILE A 322 12.37 9.61 17.96
N GLU A 323 13.14 10.68 18.18
CA GLU A 323 14.18 10.77 19.21
C GLU A 323 13.61 10.55 20.62
N LYS A 324 12.49 11.19 20.97
CA LYS A 324 11.81 10.97 22.26
C LYS A 324 11.32 9.54 22.44
N ARG A 325 10.94 8.87 21.35
CA ARG A 325 10.53 7.47 21.43
C ARG A 325 11.74 6.55 21.60
N ALA A 326 12.83 6.81 20.88
CA ALA A 326 14.11 6.10 21.04
C ALA A 326 14.61 6.24 22.49
N ALA A 327 14.59 7.45 23.06
CA ALA A 327 14.88 7.74 24.47
C ALA A 327 14.20 6.79 25.45
N ARG A 328 12.88 6.71 25.33
CA ARG A 328 12.02 5.97 26.25
C ARG A 328 12.18 4.46 26.08
N LYS A 329 12.62 4.03 24.90
CA LYS A 329 12.81 2.62 24.53
C LYS A 329 14.27 2.17 24.63
N ALA A 330 15.23 3.08 24.83
CA ALA A 330 16.65 2.80 24.91
C ALA A 330 17.07 1.61 25.83
N PRO A 331 16.35 1.28 26.93
CA PRO A 331 16.66 0.09 27.71
C PRO A 331 16.43 -1.25 26.98
N ASP A 332 15.70 -1.26 25.86
CA ASP A 332 15.44 -2.43 25.04
C ASP A 332 16.25 -2.41 23.72
N ALA A 333 16.51 -3.61 23.15
CA ALA A 333 17.31 -3.76 21.93
C ALA A 333 16.73 -2.94 20.75
N SER A 334 15.42 -2.75 20.73
CA SER A 334 14.72 -1.97 19.71
C SER A 334 14.95 -0.46 19.83
N GLY A 335 15.11 0.06 21.05
CA GLY A 335 15.52 1.44 21.31
C GLY A 335 16.95 1.73 20.88
N ALA A 336 17.88 0.81 21.15
CA ALA A 336 19.27 0.91 20.70
C ALA A 336 19.38 0.92 19.16
N GLU A 337 18.59 0.09 18.48
CA GLU A 337 18.55 0.04 17.03
C GLU A 337 17.96 1.32 16.41
N LEU A 338 16.89 1.86 16.98
CA LEU A 338 16.37 3.17 16.57
C LEU A 338 17.33 4.32 16.86
N ALA A 339 18.05 4.30 17.98
CA ALA A 339 19.08 5.29 18.31
C ALA A 339 20.20 5.29 17.26
N ARG A 340 20.64 4.09 16.84
CA ARG A 340 21.58 3.92 15.73
C ARG A 340 21.05 4.50 14.42
N LEU A 341 19.79 4.24 14.08
CA LEU A 341 19.15 4.74 12.85
C LEU A 341 19.03 6.27 12.81
N VAL A 342 18.91 6.94 13.96
CA VAL A 342 18.91 8.41 14.04
C VAL A 342 20.30 9.02 14.19
N GLY A 343 21.37 8.22 14.13
CA GLY A 343 22.75 8.70 14.17
C GLY A 343 23.22 9.12 15.57
N ARG A 344 22.65 8.57 16.65
CA ARG A 344 23.14 8.79 18.02
C ARG A 344 23.77 7.53 18.60
N SER A 345 24.91 7.67 19.27
CA SER A 345 25.47 6.61 20.12
C SER A 345 24.51 6.36 21.30
N THR A 346 24.36 5.09 21.70
CA THR A 346 23.66 4.69 22.94
C THR A 346 24.28 5.30 24.20
N ASP A 347 25.53 5.79 24.13
CA ASP A 347 26.28 6.33 25.26
C ASP A 347 25.88 7.76 25.65
N GLU A 348 25.06 8.46 24.86
CA GLU A 348 24.54 9.80 25.21
C GLU A 348 23.35 9.76 26.18
N TRP A 349 22.89 8.58 26.59
CA TRP A 349 21.67 8.40 27.39
C TRP A 349 21.90 8.29 28.90
N THR A 350 23.15 8.20 29.38
CA THR A 350 23.43 7.94 30.81
C THR A 350 23.71 9.16 31.66
N ASP A 351 23.79 10.37 31.12
CA ASP A 351 24.02 11.56 31.95
C ASP A 351 23.08 12.71 31.61
N ARG A 352 22.05 12.88 32.45
CA ARG A 352 21.76 14.16 33.11
C ARG A 352 20.83 13.94 34.31
N PRO A 353 21.07 14.67 35.42
CA PRO A 353 20.44 14.46 36.73
C PRO A 353 18.95 14.80 36.81
#